data_AF-A0A382V9X7-F1
#
_entry.id   AF-A0A382V9X7-F1
#
_cell.length_a   1.000
_cell.length_b   1.000
_cell.length_c   1.000
_cell.angle_alpha   90.00
_cell.angle_beta   90.00
_cell.angle_gamma   90.00
#
_symmetry.space_group_name_H-M   'P 1'
#
loop_
_entity.id
_entity.type
_entity.pdbx_description
1 polymer ?
#
loop_
_entity_poly.entity_id
_entity_poly.type
_entity_poly.pdbx_seq_one_letter_code
_entity_poly.pdbx_strand_id
1 'polypeptide(L)'
;MLHLSNKVYFSGLIFFNSNVNSVNYKANMGLKYLPLIFSLSFCLHGAECPSGFVNIGENCYKKNHIDVLQDFVELNPSLSGLQPQNIGYQEWTNNQLTYLYLGNNNIVSIPDSIGLLKSLLGLDLRENNIQSLPDGICDIYPFYTELNLFGNQICPKYPYCFNYIGDQDIKECENFSCPHQYTKINGECY
;
A
#
# COMPACT_ATOMS: atom_id res chain seq x y z
N MET A 1 0.54 -22.96 -11.39
CA MET A 1 0.19 -21.82 -12.24
C MET A 1 0.52 -20.57 -11.43
N LEU A 2 1.71 -20.00 -11.59
CA LEU A 2 2.15 -18.82 -10.83
C LEU A 2 1.74 -17.58 -11.60
N HIS A 3 0.72 -16.86 -11.11
CA HIS A 3 0.37 -15.54 -11.61
C HIS A 3 1.31 -14.53 -10.94
N LEU A 4 2.40 -14.17 -11.60
CA LEU A 4 3.18 -12.99 -11.25
C LEU A 4 2.51 -11.80 -11.95
N SER A 5 1.63 -11.08 -11.24
CA SER A 5 1.13 -9.80 -11.71
C SER A 5 2.25 -8.76 -11.56
N ASN A 6 2.86 -8.36 -12.66
CA ASN A 6 3.69 -7.16 -12.71
C ASN A 6 2.76 -5.95 -12.62
N LYS A 7 2.46 -5.49 -11.40
CA LYS A 7 1.82 -4.19 -11.15
C LYS A 7 2.82 -3.09 -11.52
N VAL A 8 2.54 -2.35 -12.59
CA VAL A 8 3.36 -1.24 -13.08
C VAL A 8 2.78 0.06 -12.51
N TYR A 9 3.55 0.72 -11.66
CA TYR A 9 3.21 2.05 -11.13
C TYR A 9 3.60 3.10 -12.17
N PHE A 10 2.63 3.73 -12.81
CA PHE A 10 2.90 4.83 -13.73
C PHE A 10 3.36 6.07 -12.94
N SER A 11 4.65 6.40 -13.05
CA SER A 11 5.16 7.72 -12.71
C SER A 11 4.60 8.73 -13.72
N GLY A 12 3.85 9.73 -13.25
CA GLY A 12 3.20 10.73 -14.10
C GLY A 12 4.18 11.48 -14.99
N LEU A 13 3.91 11.50 -16.30
CA LEU A 13 4.47 12.46 -17.23
C LEU A 13 3.39 13.50 -17.52
N ILE A 14 3.62 14.73 -17.04
CA ILE A 14 2.89 15.93 -17.47
C ILE A 14 3.33 16.23 -18.90
N PHE A 15 2.40 16.19 -19.86
CA PHE A 15 2.65 16.65 -21.22
C PHE A 15 2.71 18.18 -21.23
N PHE A 16 3.91 18.75 -21.40
CA PHE A 16 4.04 20.11 -21.91
C PHE A 16 3.91 20.07 -23.43
N ASN A 17 2.84 20.69 -23.92
CA ASN A 17 2.66 20.99 -25.33
C ASN A 17 3.41 22.31 -25.63
N SER A 18 4.47 22.24 -26.42
CA SER A 18 5.08 23.41 -27.04
C SER A 18 5.53 23.09 -28.46
N ASN A 19 4.74 23.60 -29.40
CA ASN A 19 5.14 23.90 -30.78
C ASN A 19 6.52 24.58 -30.80
N VAL A 20 7.53 23.95 -31.41
CA VAL A 20 8.63 24.68 -32.06
C VAL A 20 9.05 23.95 -33.34
N ASN A 21 9.13 24.75 -34.39
CA ASN A 21 9.44 24.40 -35.76
C ASN A 21 10.85 23.82 -35.97
N SER A 22 10.92 23.07 -37.07
CA SER A 22 12.09 22.57 -37.81
C SER A 22 13.32 23.49 -37.86
N VAL A 23 14.51 22.91 -37.63
CA VAL A 23 15.72 23.20 -38.43
C VAL A 23 16.60 21.94 -38.51
N ASN A 24 16.92 21.54 -39.75
CA ASN A 24 17.85 20.49 -40.12
C ASN A 24 19.31 20.90 -39.87
N TYR A 25 20.14 19.99 -39.33
CA TYR A 25 21.58 20.03 -39.58
C TYR A 25 22.13 18.65 -40.01
N LYS A 26 22.82 18.69 -41.15
CA LYS A 26 23.36 17.58 -41.94
C LYS A 26 24.42 16.78 -41.18
N ALA A 27 24.39 15.47 -41.39
CA ALA A 27 25.53 14.58 -41.16
C ALA A 27 26.70 14.96 -42.09
N ASN A 28 27.92 14.95 -41.56
CA ASN A 28 29.13 14.86 -42.37
C ASN A 28 30.19 14.02 -41.63
N MET A 29 30.71 13.02 -42.32
CA MET A 29 31.60 11.98 -41.81
C MET A 29 33.03 12.27 -42.29
N GLY A 30 34.02 12.29 -41.39
CA GLY A 30 35.43 12.47 -41.72
C GLY A 30 36.35 11.98 -40.61
N LEU A 31 37.09 10.90 -40.88
CA LEU A 31 38.08 10.25 -40.00
C LEU A 31 39.32 11.13 -39.73
N LYS A 32 39.89 11.07 -38.51
CA LYS A 32 41.23 10.50 -38.19
C LYS A 32 41.79 10.91 -36.80
N TYR A 33 42.36 9.91 -36.11
CA TYR A 33 43.27 9.94 -34.93
C TYR A 33 42.70 10.08 -33.49
N LEU A 34 42.88 9.02 -32.70
CA LEU A 34 42.71 8.88 -31.23
C LEU A 34 44.04 9.22 -30.51
N PRO A 35 44.03 9.73 -29.26
CA PRO A 35 44.17 8.79 -28.14
C PRO A 35 43.39 9.17 -26.86
N LEU A 36 42.95 8.13 -26.14
CA LEU A 36 42.77 8.08 -24.68
C LEU A 36 41.98 9.23 -24.04
N ILE A 37 40.67 9.19 -24.20
CA ILE A 37 39.79 9.49 -23.07
C ILE A 37 39.03 8.18 -22.89
N PHE A 38 39.36 7.42 -21.84
CA PHE A 38 38.33 6.62 -21.19
C PHE A 38 37.26 7.64 -20.89
N SER A 39 36.23 7.73 -21.74
CA SER A 39 35.03 8.40 -21.32
C SER A 39 34.69 7.66 -20.05
N LEU A 40 34.79 8.36 -18.91
CA LEU A 40 33.90 8.06 -17.82
C LEU A 40 32.56 8.01 -18.54
N SER A 41 32.09 6.78 -18.76
CA SER A 41 30.69 6.55 -18.98
C SER A 41 30.11 7.09 -17.70
N PHE A 42 29.78 8.38 -17.73
CA PHE A 42 28.97 9.03 -16.73
C PHE A 42 27.76 8.12 -16.71
N CYS A 43 27.73 7.24 -15.71
CA CYS A 43 26.53 6.55 -15.36
C CYS A 43 25.64 7.66 -14.82
N LEU A 44 24.99 8.38 -15.75
CA LEU A 44 23.67 8.94 -15.56
C LEU A 44 22.68 7.76 -15.52
N HIS A 45 23.00 6.76 -14.72
CA HIS A 45 22.07 5.74 -14.30
C HIS A 45 21.69 6.22 -12.91
N GLY A 46 20.52 6.86 -12.80
CA GLY A 46 19.90 7.03 -11.49
C GLY A 46 19.99 5.70 -10.76
N ALA A 47 20.44 5.71 -9.51
CA ALA A 47 20.72 4.50 -8.77
C ALA A 47 19.50 3.57 -8.83
N GLU A 48 19.63 2.42 -9.51
CA GLU A 48 18.56 1.44 -9.55
C GLU A 48 18.34 0.89 -8.15
N CYS A 49 17.07 0.72 -7.78
CA CYS A 49 16.75 0.19 -6.46
C CYS A 49 17.25 -1.24 -6.29
N PRO A 50 17.70 -1.65 -5.08
CA PRO A 50 18.07 -3.03 -4.81
C PRO A 50 16.93 -4.00 -5.14
N SER A 51 17.28 -5.28 -5.35
CA SER A 51 16.29 -6.31 -5.62
C SER A 51 15.20 -6.36 -4.52
N GLY A 52 13.93 -6.42 -4.94
CA GLY A 52 12.78 -6.39 -4.04
C GLY A 52 12.34 -4.98 -3.63
N PHE A 53 12.91 -3.93 -4.20
CA PHE A 53 12.48 -2.54 -4.05
C PHE A 53 12.04 -1.96 -5.40
N VAL A 54 11.20 -0.94 -5.37
CA VAL A 54 10.72 -0.18 -6.54
C VAL A 54 11.13 1.28 -6.42
N ASN A 55 11.55 1.87 -7.55
CA ASN A 55 11.85 3.28 -7.64
C ASN A 55 10.56 4.08 -7.83
N ILE A 56 10.34 5.08 -6.98
CA ILE A 56 9.22 6.02 -7.10
C ILE A 56 9.78 7.42 -6.81
N GLY A 57 9.97 8.18 -7.89
CA GLY A 57 10.75 9.42 -7.84
C GLY A 57 12.22 9.12 -7.57
N GLU A 58 12.80 9.76 -6.56
CA GLU A 58 14.21 9.55 -6.19
C GLU A 58 14.40 8.51 -5.07
N ASN A 59 13.29 7.95 -4.55
CA ASN A 59 13.30 7.03 -3.41
C ASN A 59 13.04 5.58 -3.83
N CYS A 60 13.61 4.65 -3.05
CA CYS A 60 13.33 3.23 -3.16
C CYS A 60 12.37 2.79 -2.07
N TYR A 61 11.39 1.97 -2.42
CA TYR A 61 10.42 1.43 -1.47
C TYR A 61 10.34 -0.07 -1.59
N LYS A 62 10.15 -0.78 -0.47
CA LYS A 62 10.00 -2.23 -0.49
C LYS A 62 8.77 -2.59 -1.33
N LYS A 63 8.98 -3.37 -2.39
CA LYS A 63 7.97 -3.61 -3.43
C LYS A 63 6.65 -4.12 -2.85
N ASN A 64 6.70 -5.15 -2.01
CA ASN A 64 5.48 -5.73 -1.44
C ASN A 64 4.72 -4.75 -0.53
N HIS A 65 5.38 -3.77 0.11
CA HIS A 65 4.66 -2.76 0.90
C HIS A 65 3.89 -1.80 -0.01
N ILE A 66 4.49 -1.43 -1.15
CA ILE A 66 3.82 -0.62 -2.17
C ILE A 66 2.65 -1.39 -2.79
N ASP A 67 2.84 -2.69 -3.05
CA ASP A 67 1.76 -3.56 -3.55
C ASP A 67 0.57 -3.64 -2.57
N VAL A 68 0.82 -3.70 -1.26
CA VAL A 68 -0.25 -3.65 -0.24
C VAL A 68 -0.99 -2.31 -0.26
N LEU A 69 -0.27 -1.19 -0.33
CA LEU A 69 -0.88 0.14 -0.42
C LEU A 69 -1.69 0.30 -1.72
N GLN A 70 -1.25 -0.32 -2.80
CA GLN A 70 -1.99 -0.38 -4.06
C GLN A 70 -3.26 -1.23 -3.93
N ASP A 71 -3.21 -2.35 -3.22
CA ASP A 71 -4.40 -3.16 -2.93
C ASP A 71 -5.43 -2.38 -2.10
N PHE A 72 -4.99 -1.53 -1.16
CA PHE A 72 -5.88 -0.59 -0.49
C PHE A 72 -6.57 0.36 -1.47
N VAL A 73 -5.84 0.96 -2.41
CA VAL A 73 -6.42 1.84 -3.45
C VAL A 73 -7.44 1.09 -4.32
N GLU A 74 -7.14 -0.15 -4.70
CA GLU A 74 -8.00 -0.97 -5.56
C GLU A 74 -9.30 -1.42 -4.86
N LEU A 75 -9.22 -1.78 -3.58
CA LEU A 75 -10.36 -2.29 -2.82
C LEU A 75 -11.26 -1.19 -2.24
N ASN A 76 -10.79 0.05 -2.16
CA ASN A 76 -11.50 1.13 -1.50
C ASN A 76 -11.80 2.28 -2.47
N PRO A 77 -13.07 2.43 -2.90
CA PRO A 77 -13.46 3.48 -3.84
C PRO A 77 -13.07 4.90 -3.40
N SER A 78 -13.07 5.16 -2.09
CA SER A 78 -12.67 6.46 -1.52
C SER A 78 -11.21 6.84 -1.77
N LEU A 79 -10.36 5.85 -2.08
CA LEU A 79 -8.93 6.05 -2.39
C LEU A 79 -8.65 6.04 -3.90
N SER A 80 -9.68 5.88 -4.74
CA SER A 80 -9.52 5.75 -6.20
C SER A 80 -8.74 6.91 -6.80
N GLY A 81 -7.75 6.60 -7.64
CA GLY A 81 -6.93 7.59 -8.33
C GLY A 81 -5.79 8.17 -7.50
N LEU A 82 -5.68 7.81 -6.21
CA LEU A 82 -4.51 8.15 -5.41
C LEU A 82 -3.35 7.21 -5.75
N GLN A 83 -2.14 7.74 -5.67
CA GLN A 83 -0.93 6.92 -5.71
C GLN A 83 -0.70 6.25 -4.35
N PRO A 84 -0.09 5.05 -4.28
CA PRO A 84 0.07 4.33 -3.02
C PRO A 84 0.83 5.09 -1.94
N GLN A 85 1.75 5.99 -2.31
CA GLN A 85 2.54 6.80 -1.35
C GLN A 85 1.74 7.97 -0.77
N ASN A 86 0.56 8.24 -1.33
CA ASN A 86 -0.27 9.40 -1.01
C ASN A 86 -1.60 8.99 -0.34
N ILE A 87 -1.74 7.73 0.13
CA ILE A 87 -2.90 7.33 0.93
C ILE A 87 -2.63 7.58 2.41
N GLY A 88 -3.39 8.52 2.98
CA GLY A 88 -3.29 8.99 4.36
C GLY A 88 -1.87 9.37 4.78
N TYR A 89 -1.57 9.17 6.06
CA TYR A 89 -0.24 9.43 6.61
C TYR A 89 0.57 8.12 6.67
N GLN A 90 1.84 8.22 6.29
CA GLN A 90 2.73 7.08 6.21
C GLN A 90 4.08 7.43 6.81
N GLU A 91 4.65 6.51 7.58
CA GLU A 91 6.06 6.56 7.96
C GLU A 91 6.81 5.37 7.37
N TRP A 92 8.04 5.64 6.93
CA TRP A 92 8.89 4.66 6.28
C TRP A 92 10.27 4.66 6.95
N THR A 93 10.71 3.49 7.40
CA THR A 93 12.06 3.28 7.97
C THR A 93 12.77 2.23 7.15
N ASN A 94 14.02 2.51 6.73
CA ASN A 94 14.78 1.61 5.87
C ASN A 94 13.97 1.15 4.64
N ASN A 95 13.27 2.09 3.99
CA ASN A 95 12.44 1.86 2.81
C ASN A 95 11.26 0.89 3.02
N GLN A 96 10.88 0.61 4.26
CA GLN A 96 9.75 -0.24 4.64
C GLN A 96 8.73 0.57 5.45
N LEU A 97 7.45 0.41 5.11
CA LEU A 97 6.34 1.06 5.83
C LEU A 97 6.30 0.60 7.29
N THR A 98 6.33 1.56 8.21
CA THR A 98 6.28 1.35 9.67
C THR A 98 5.00 1.89 10.29
N TYR A 99 4.44 2.99 9.78
CA TYR A 99 3.14 3.49 10.25
C TYR A 99 2.23 3.78 9.07
N LEU A 100 0.96 3.39 9.19
CA LEU A 100 -0.08 3.67 8.21
C LEU A 100 -1.33 4.18 8.93
N TYR A 101 -1.62 5.46 8.78
CA TYR A 101 -2.81 6.07 9.38
C TYR A 101 -3.80 6.47 8.29
N LEU A 102 -4.91 5.74 8.28
CA LEU A 102 -6.00 5.88 7.33
C LEU A 102 -7.35 6.09 8.06
N GLY A 103 -7.36 6.58 9.29
CA GLY A 103 -8.61 6.90 9.98
C GLY A 103 -9.43 7.98 9.27
N ASN A 104 -10.77 7.91 9.34
CA ASN A 104 -11.71 8.85 8.69
C ASN A 104 -11.55 8.96 7.16
N ASN A 105 -11.32 7.85 6.45
CA ASN A 105 -11.12 7.83 4.99
C ASN A 105 -12.19 7.05 4.22
N ASN A 106 -13.33 6.74 4.85
CA ASN A 106 -14.41 5.95 4.24
C ASN A 106 -13.94 4.60 3.66
N ILE A 107 -12.90 4.01 4.26
CA ILE A 107 -12.37 2.70 3.87
C ILE A 107 -13.43 1.65 4.18
N VAL A 108 -13.64 0.73 3.22
CA VAL A 108 -14.63 -0.34 3.31
C VAL A 108 -14.00 -1.73 3.45
N SER A 109 -12.72 -1.87 3.06
CA SER A 109 -12.03 -3.15 3.06
C SER A 109 -10.54 -3.00 3.36
N ILE A 110 -10.01 -3.93 4.15
CA ILE A 110 -8.57 -4.14 4.33
C ILE A 110 -8.15 -5.27 3.38
N PRO A 111 -7.09 -5.13 2.57
CA PRO A 111 -6.60 -6.22 1.74
C PRO A 111 -5.98 -7.34 2.58
N ASP A 112 -6.15 -8.61 2.19
CA ASP A 112 -5.50 -9.74 2.86
C ASP A 112 -3.96 -9.67 2.80
N SER A 113 -3.43 -9.02 1.76
CA SER A 113 -2.00 -8.73 1.63
C SER A 113 -1.43 -7.85 2.74
N ILE A 114 -2.26 -7.24 3.60
CA ILE A 114 -1.82 -6.53 4.82
C ILE A 114 -0.85 -7.37 5.65
N GLY A 115 -0.99 -8.69 5.63
CA GLY A 115 -0.09 -9.63 6.29
C GLY A 115 1.37 -9.54 5.86
N LEU A 116 1.67 -8.95 4.71
CA LEU A 116 3.03 -8.76 4.19
C LEU A 116 3.78 -7.59 4.85
N LEU A 117 3.09 -6.69 5.57
CA LEU A 117 3.68 -5.52 6.22
C LEU A 117 4.34 -5.89 7.56
N LYS A 118 5.32 -6.80 7.55
CA LYS A 118 5.98 -7.33 8.76
C LYS A 118 6.79 -6.28 9.55
N SER A 119 7.02 -5.10 8.98
CA SER A 119 7.68 -3.97 9.65
C SER A 119 6.70 -2.93 10.21
N LEU A 120 5.39 -3.15 10.07
CA LEU A 120 4.39 -2.22 10.55
C LEU A 120 4.38 -2.22 12.08
N LEU A 121 4.43 -1.02 12.65
CA LEU A 121 4.42 -0.71 14.09
C LEU A 121 3.13 0.00 14.49
N GLY A 122 2.42 0.63 13.55
CA GLY A 122 1.11 1.20 13.82
C GLY A 122 0.20 1.20 12.59
N LEU A 123 -1.06 0.85 12.82
CA LEU A 123 -2.14 0.83 11.84
C LEU A 123 -3.37 1.49 12.44
N ASP A 124 -3.69 2.70 11.99
CA ASP A 124 -4.91 3.41 12.39
C ASP A 124 -5.94 3.37 11.25
N LEU A 125 -7.04 2.66 11.50
CA LEU A 125 -8.18 2.53 10.59
C LEU A 125 -9.48 2.98 11.28
N ARG A 126 -9.40 3.79 12.33
CA ARG A 126 -10.58 4.24 13.09
C ARG A 126 -11.55 5.05 12.25
N GLU A 127 -12.83 5.05 12.62
CA GLU A 127 -13.87 5.87 12.00
C GLU A 127 -13.93 5.63 10.47
N ASN A 128 -14.04 4.37 10.07
CA ASN A 128 -14.18 3.94 8.68
C ASN A 128 -15.44 3.04 8.55
N ASN A 129 -15.65 2.45 7.39
CA ASN A 129 -16.83 1.63 7.08
C ASN A 129 -16.45 0.16 6.87
N ILE A 130 -15.44 -0.34 7.59
CA ILE A 130 -14.92 -1.71 7.42
C ILE A 130 -15.91 -2.69 8.03
N GLN A 131 -16.30 -3.72 7.27
CA GLN A 131 -17.29 -4.72 7.70
C GLN A 131 -16.69 -6.07 8.11
N SER A 132 -15.48 -6.37 7.65
CA SER A 132 -14.79 -7.62 7.96
C SER A 132 -13.28 -7.41 8.01
N LEU A 133 -12.59 -8.30 8.72
CA LEU A 133 -11.14 -8.33 8.80
C LEU A 133 -10.61 -9.53 8.01
N PRO A 134 -9.56 -9.35 7.19
CA PRO A 134 -8.90 -10.46 6.51
C PRO A 134 -8.06 -11.29 7.49
N ASP A 135 -7.83 -12.58 7.20
CA ASP A 135 -7.00 -13.44 8.04
C ASP A 135 -5.55 -12.94 8.10
N GLY A 136 -5.04 -12.34 7.01
CA GLY A 136 -3.71 -11.74 6.95
C GLY A 136 -3.45 -10.64 7.99
N ILE A 137 -4.46 -10.08 8.64
CA ILE A 137 -4.24 -9.14 9.74
C ILE A 137 -3.58 -9.82 10.97
N CYS A 138 -3.83 -11.11 11.18
CA CYS A 138 -3.19 -11.90 12.24
C CYS A 138 -1.72 -12.20 11.97
N ASP A 139 -1.24 -11.83 10.80
CA ASP A 139 0.13 -11.99 10.37
C ASP A 139 0.99 -10.77 10.75
N ILE A 140 0.35 -9.64 11.06
CA ILE A 140 0.96 -8.40 11.61
C ILE A 140 0.52 -8.13 13.06
N TYR A 141 -0.50 -8.84 13.56
CA TYR A 141 -0.96 -8.82 14.95
C TYR A 141 -0.62 -10.17 15.61
N PRO A 142 0.19 -10.25 16.70
CA PRO A 142 0.25 -9.34 17.85
C PRO A 142 1.64 -8.70 18.09
N PHE A 143 2.43 -8.50 17.03
CA PHE A 143 3.80 -8.00 17.15
C PHE A 143 3.84 -6.48 17.32
N TYR A 144 3.66 -5.96 18.54
CA TYR A 144 3.87 -4.53 18.90
C TYR A 144 3.13 -3.48 18.04
N THR A 145 2.26 -3.91 17.12
CA THR A 145 1.51 -3.01 16.24
C THR A 145 0.44 -2.31 17.04
N GLU A 146 0.54 -0.99 17.16
CA GLU A 146 -0.55 -0.15 17.63
C GLU A 146 -1.68 -0.21 16.59
N LEU A 147 -2.68 -1.06 16.84
CA LEU A 147 -3.81 -1.25 15.96
C LEU A 147 -5.04 -0.54 16.50
N ASN A 148 -5.62 0.36 15.69
CA ASN A 148 -6.87 1.04 16.01
C ASN A 148 -7.95 0.75 14.95
N LEU A 149 -9.00 0.05 15.36
CA LEU A 149 -10.16 -0.31 14.53
C LEU A 149 -11.47 0.31 15.05
N PHE A 150 -11.41 1.19 16.03
CA PHE A 150 -12.58 1.80 16.68
C PHE A 150 -13.50 2.50 15.66
N GLY A 151 -14.82 2.41 15.85
CA GLY A 151 -15.77 3.15 15.01
C GLY A 151 -15.83 2.61 13.57
N ASN A 152 -15.82 1.29 13.42
CA ASN A 152 -16.09 0.61 12.15
C ASN A 152 -17.39 -0.21 12.25
N GLN A 153 -17.68 -1.06 11.27
CA GLN A 153 -18.89 -1.90 11.20
C GLN A 153 -18.52 -3.39 11.20
N ILE A 154 -17.44 -3.76 11.92
CA ILE A 154 -16.86 -5.10 11.81
C ILE A 154 -17.74 -6.11 12.54
N CYS A 155 -18.34 -7.00 11.77
CA CYS A 155 -19.20 -8.06 12.29
C CYS A 155 -18.40 -9.28 12.79
N PRO A 156 -18.80 -9.92 13.89
CA PRO A 156 -18.32 -11.25 14.25
C PRO A 156 -18.68 -12.30 13.17
N LYS A 157 -17.92 -13.40 13.03
CA LYS A 157 -16.74 -13.79 13.83
C LYS A 157 -15.47 -13.03 13.41
N TYR A 158 -14.62 -12.73 14.38
CA TYR A 158 -13.32 -12.12 14.12
C TYR A 158 -12.25 -13.18 13.78
N PRO A 159 -11.16 -12.79 13.08
CA PRO A 159 -9.98 -13.64 12.91
C PRO A 159 -9.44 -14.15 14.26
N TYR A 160 -8.81 -15.31 14.26
CA TYR A 160 -8.44 -16.07 15.47
C TYR A 160 -7.56 -15.30 16.47
N CYS A 161 -6.85 -14.28 16.00
CA CYS A 161 -5.95 -13.50 16.83
C CYS A 161 -6.66 -12.44 17.67
N PHE A 162 -7.91 -12.10 17.38
CA PHE A 162 -8.65 -11.11 18.15
C PHE A 162 -9.59 -11.74 19.17
N ASN A 163 -9.45 -11.28 20.42
CA ASN A 163 -10.47 -11.50 21.46
C ASN A 163 -11.45 -10.33 21.55
N TYR A 164 -10.99 -9.11 21.22
CA TYR A 164 -11.77 -7.88 21.22
C TYR A 164 -11.13 -6.89 20.23
N ILE A 165 -11.95 -6.16 19.46
CA ILE A 165 -11.49 -5.26 18.37
C ILE A 165 -11.92 -3.79 18.57
N GLY A 166 -12.36 -3.42 19.77
CA GLY A 166 -12.95 -2.11 20.05
C GLY A 166 -14.43 -2.03 19.68
N ASP A 167 -15.05 -0.89 19.97
CA ASP A 167 -16.47 -0.66 19.69
C ASP A 167 -16.75 -0.56 18.18
N GLN A 168 -17.77 -1.29 17.73
CA GLN A 168 -18.19 -1.42 16.34
C GLN A 168 -19.69 -1.12 16.20
N ASP A 169 -20.12 -0.49 15.10
CA ASP A 169 -21.53 -0.34 14.73
C ASP A 169 -22.05 -1.60 14.03
N ILE A 170 -22.48 -2.57 14.83
CA ILE A 170 -22.88 -3.92 14.39
C ILE A 170 -24.39 -4.05 14.14
N LYS A 171 -25.12 -2.93 13.96
CA LYS A 171 -26.57 -2.95 13.73
C LYS A 171 -26.98 -3.71 12.47
N GLU A 172 -26.13 -3.65 11.44
CA GLU A 172 -26.36 -4.27 10.13
C GLU A 172 -25.80 -5.71 10.02
N CYS A 173 -25.20 -6.25 11.09
CA CYS A 173 -24.70 -7.61 11.06
C CYS A 173 -25.87 -8.61 10.98
N GLU A 174 -25.95 -9.35 9.87
CA GLU A 174 -26.94 -10.42 9.68
C GLU A 174 -26.97 -11.33 10.91
N ASN A 175 -28.17 -11.56 11.47
CA ASN A 175 -28.48 -12.34 12.67
C ASN A 175 -27.33 -13.21 13.22
N PHE A 176 -26.32 -12.56 13.79
CA PHE A 176 -25.19 -13.25 14.37
C PHE A 176 -25.74 -14.01 15.57
N SER A 177 -25.78 -15.33 15.43
CA SER A 177 -26.15 -16.25 16.48
C SER A 177 -24.87 -16.68 17.18
N CYS A 178 -24.83 -16.48 18.49
CA CYS A 178 -23.70 -16.89 19.29
C CYS A 178 -23.46 -18.40 19.17
N PRO A 179 -22.21 -18.86 19.28
CA PRO A 179 -21.90 -20.28 19.38
C PRO A 179 -22.75 -20.95 20.49
N HIS A 180 -23.01 -22.25 20.35
CA HIS A 180 -23.78 -23.00 21.33
C HIS A 180 -23.20 -22.79 22.74
N GLN A 181 -24.04 -22.45 23.72
CA GLN A 181 -23.73 -22.04 25.11
C GLN A 181 -23.45 -20.56 25.37
N TYR A 182 -23.33 -19.72 24.34
CA TYR A 182 -23.13 -18.28 24.52
C TYR A 182 -24.42 -17.49 24.28
N THR A 183 -24.62 -16.42 25.04
CA THR A 183 -25.78 -15.53 24.92
C THR A 183 -25.36 -14.20 24.29
N LYS A 184 -26.15 -13.72 23.33
CA LYS A 184 -25.97 -12.41 22.71
C LYS A 184 -26.41 -11.32 23.70
N ILE A 185 -25.47 -10.54 24.23
CA ILE A 185 -25.73 -9.35 25.07
C ILE A 185 -25.07 -8.17 24.37
N ASN A 186 -25.87 -7.15 23.99
CA ASN A 186 -25.41 -5.98 23.26
C ASN A 186 -24.62 -6.27 21.97
N GLY A 187 -24.84 -7.44 21.37
CA GLY A 187 -24.18 -7.85 20.13
C GLY A 187 -22.89 -8.65 20.31
N GLU A 188 -22.44 -8.87 21.54
CA GLU A 188 -21.33 -9.74 21.89
C GLU A 188 -21.83 -11.07 22.51
N CYS A 189 -20.98 -12.10 22.48
CA CYS A 189 -21.30 -13.43 23.01
C CYS A 189 -20.63 -13.66 24.37
N TYR A 190 -21.46 -13.89 25.40
CA TYR A 190 -21.05 -14.18 26.78
C TYR A 190 -21.42 -15.59 27.24
#